data_AF-A0A921R0L2-F1
#
_entry.id   AF-A0A921R0L2-F1
#
_cell.length_a   1.000
_cell.length_b   1.000
_cell.length_c   1.000
_cell.angle_alpha   90.00
_cell.angle_beta   90.00
_cell.angle_gamma   90.00
#
_symmetry.space_group_name_H-M   'P 1'
#
loop_
_entity.id
_entity.type
_entity.pdbx_description
1 polymer ?
#
loop_
_entity_poly.entity_id
_entity_poly.type
_entity_poly.pdbx_seq_one_letter_code
_entity_poly.pdbx_strand_id
1 'polypeptide(L)'
;MSSTLRRLSIRRPDNVEVHEFCVLKPTLRTFSLAELKKATRNFSKENVVGRGGFAKVYRGSLPGGELVAVKKLTAAEGADRMEGFLSELGHVVNVSHPNIARLVGVGVDGGEHLVFPFSRLGCLSGMLHGSSGGAEPMPWEARYRVAVGTARGLEYLHERCARRIVHRDIKPANILLMDNYEPLICDFGLARWLPATLTQLQVTVFEGTFGYVPPEYTTHGVFSEKTDVFALGVVLLELLTGRRAIDAAKLSLVAWAKQYLDVDEDSEETLKMADPALGGRYDAEQLRNMAWAATLCVHTSPHQRPPMSEVVRILVGEGTHPRGGGRRSGAHQLDELSELNGYDVAPGYVDDLSRHKALAFAVDLDSPRTYTQQRISS
;
A
#
# COMPACT_ATOMS: atom_id res chain seq x y z
N MET A 1 -12.67 2.72 -78.53
CA MET A 1 -13.05 2.32 -77.15
C MET A 1 -12.54 3.43 -76.24
N SER A 2 -13.27 4.54 -76.03
CA SER A 2 -14.46 4.67 -75.14
C SER A 2 -14.06 4.40 -73.68
N SER A 3 -14.32 5.20 -72.64
CA SER A 3 -15.19 6.36 -72.40
C SER A 3 -14.92 6.82 -70.95
N THR A 4 -14.81 8.12 -70.65
CA THR A 4 -15.83 8.96 -70.01
C THR A 4 -16.11 8.70 -68.50
N LEU A 5 -15.80 9.71 -67.67
CA LEU A 5 -16.44 10.19 -66.43
C LEU A 5 -16.74 9.20 -65.27
N ARG A 6 -16.29 9.55 -64.05
CA ARG A 6 -17.15 10.22 -63.04
C ARG A 6 -16.39 10.56 -61.75
N ARG A 7 -16.47 11.83 -61.37
CA ARG A 7 -16.28 12.32 -60.00
C ARG A 7 -17.56 11.97 -59.23
N LEU A 8 -17.45 11.18 -58.17
CA LEU A 8 -18.53 11.01 -57.19
C LEU A 8 -17.95 11.31 -55.80
N SER A 9 -18.36 12.45 -55.27
CA SER A 9 -18.16 12.90 -53.89
C SER A 9 -19.20 12.22 -53.00
N ILE A 10 -18.79 11.48 -51.97
CA ILE A 10 -19.65 11.11 -50.83
C ILE A 10 -18.85 11.17 -49.52
N ARG A 11 -19.02 12.32 -48.83
CA ARG A 11 -19.24 12.58 -47.39
C ARG A 11 -18.31 11.95 -46.33
N ARG A 12 -17.60 12.81 -45.59
CA ARG A 12 -17.23 12.60 -44.18
C ARG A 12 -18.49 12.61 -43.30
N PRO A 13 -18.52 11.77 -42.25
CA PRO A 13 -18.76 12.23 -40.89
C PRO A 13 -17.63 11.71 -39.98
N ASP A 14 -16.82 12.58 -39.40
CA ASP A 14 -16.99 13.16 -38.05
C ASP A 14 -16.19 12.37 -37.01
N ASN A 15 -15.28 13.10 -36.35
CA ASN A 15 -14.68 12.82 -35.05
C ASN A 15 -14.27 11.36 -34.76
N VAL A 16 -13.07 11.01 -35.20
CA VAL A 16 -12.24 10.10 -34.39
C VAL A 16 -11.25 11.00 -33.66
N GLU A 17 -11.55 11.28 -32.39
CA GLU A 17 -10.55 11.75 -31.45
C GLU A 17 -9.38 10.77 -31.53
N VAL A 18 -8.27 11.25 -32.07
CA VAL A 18 -7.01 10.53 -32.01
C VAL A 18 -6.68 10.46 -30.53
N HIS A 19 -6.87 9.29 -29.92
CA HIS A 19 -6.40 9.01 -28.57
C HIS A 19 -4.95 9.48 -28.49
N GLU A 20 -4.75 10.53 -27.70
CA GLU A 20 -3.47 11.11 -27.39
C GLU A 20 -2.57 9.97 -26.88
N PHE A 21 -1.69 9.50 -27.76
CA PHE A 21 -0.69 8.49 -27.43
C PHE A 21 0.08 9.00 -26.22
N CYS A 22 0.20 8.14 -25.20
CA CYS A 22 1.04 8.29 -24.03
C CYS A 22 2.23 9.23 -24.30
N VAL A 23 2.15 10.46 -23.79
CA VAL A 23 3.31 11.33 -23.70
C VAL A 23 4.37 10.51 -22.95
N LEU A 24 5.45 10.17 -23.65
CA LEU A 24 6.54 9.39 -23.08
C LEU A 24 6.99 10.10 -21.79
N LYS A 25 6.90 9.34 -20.70
CA LYS A 25 7.28 9.66 -19.32
C LYS A 25 8.66 10.35 -19.27
N PRO A 26 8.98 11.14 -18.23
CA PRO A 26 10.37 11.58 -18.04
C PRO A 26 11.30 10.38 -18.23
N THR A 27 12.26 10.54 -19.14
CA THR A 27 13.05 9.45 -19.73
C THR A 27 13.61 8.55 -18.64
N LEU A 28 13.12 7.31 -18.56
CA LEU A 28 13.65 6.30 -17.67
C LEU A 28 15.14 6.13 -17.98
N ARG A 29 16.00 6.42 -17.00
CA ARG A 29 17.45 6.41 -17.21
C ARG A 29 18.02 5.01 -16.98
N THR A 30 18.91 4.58 -17.87
CA THR A 30 19.78 3.43 -17.62
C THR A 30 21.06 3.92 -16.93
N PHE A 31 21.31 3.43 -15.72
CA PHE A 31 22.51 3.72 -14.94
C PHE A 31 23.54 2.61 -15.14
N SER A 32 24.78 3.00 -15.42
CA SER A 32 25.92 2.09 -15.38
C SER A 32 26.27 1.70 -13.94
N LEU A 33 26.89 0.53 -13.77
CA LEU A 33 27.41 0.11 -12.45
C LEU A 33 28.38 1.13 -11.86
N ALA A 34 29.19 1.79 -12.70
CA ALA A 34 30.14 2.82 -12.27
C ALA A 34 29.43 4.04 -11.66
N GLU A 35 28.34 4.49 -12.26
CA GLU A 35 27.51 5.58 -11.72
C GLU A 35 26.86 5.19 -10.40
N LEU A 36 26.28 4.00 -10.31
CA LEU A 36 25.65 3.52 -9.07
C LEU A 36 26.67 3.35 -7.94
N LYS A 37 27.85 2.80 -8.23
CA LYS A 37 28.96 2.73 -7.27
C LYS A 37 29.40 4.12 -6.83
N LYS A 38 29.59 5.06 -7.76
CA LYS A 38 29.96 6.43 -7.41
C LYS A 38 28.92 7.10 -6.51
N ALA A 39 27.64 7.00 -6.88
CA ALA A 39 26.54 7.61 -6.15
C ALA A 39 26.39 7.05 -4.72
N THR A 40 26.62 5.75 -4.53
CA THR A 40 26.42 5.04 -3.25
C THR A 40 27.70 4.85 -2.44
N ARG A 41 28.82 5.46 -2.84
CA ARG A 41 30.16 5.24 -2.25
C ARG A 41 30.53 3.75 -2.22
N ASN A 42 30.45 3.11 -3.38
CA ASN A 42 30.67 1.70 -3.64
C ASN A 42 29.75 0.79 -2.78
N PHE A 43 28.45 1.13 -2.74
CA PHE A 43 27.46 0.43 -1.92
C PHE A 43 27.88 0.32 -0.44
N SER A 44 28.40 1.43 0.12
CA SER A 44 28.89 1.48 1.50
C SER A 44 27.79 1.05 2.48
N LYS A 45 28.20 0.33 3.54
CA LYS A 45 27.30 -0.07 4.63
C LYS A 45 26.68 1.14 5.34
N GLU A 46 27.38 2.26 5.38
CA GLU A 46 26.90 3.53 5.96
C GLU A 46 25.73 4.14 5.18
N ASN A 47 25.61 3.81 3.89
CA ASN A 47 24.54 4.29 3.03
C ASN A 47 23.34 3.35 3.01
N VAL A 48 23.33 2.25 3.78
CA VAL A 48 22.19 1.34 3.80
C VAL A 48 21.05 1.98 4.59
N VAL A 49 19.91 2.17 3.94
CA VAL A 49 18.70 2.78 4.52
C VAL A 49 17.55 1.78 4.69
N GLY A 50 17.64 0.63 4.04
CA GLY A 50 16.67 -0.45 4.18
C GLY A 50 17.27 -1.80 3.83
N ARG A 51 16.83 -2.84 4.53
CA ARG A 51 17.18 -4.24 4.25
C ARG A 51 15.91 -5.07 4.30
N GLY A 52 15.63 -5.81 3.23
CA GLY A 52 14.60 -6.85 3.18
C GLY A 52 15.21 -8.20 2.77
N GLY A 53 14.39 -9.25 2.74
CA GLY A 53 14.84 -10.58 2.31
C GLY A 53 15.34 -10.62 0.86
N PHE A 54 14.77 -9.76 0.01
CA PHE A 54 15.00 -9.79 -1.44
C PHE A 54 15.77 -8.58 -1.97
N ALA A 55 16.06 -7.58 -1.13
CA ALA A 55 16.74 -6.36 -1.57
C ALA A 55 17.48 -5.62 -0.44
N LYS A 56 18.49 -4.85 -0.83
CA LYS A 56 19.14 -3.81 -0.01
C LYS A 56 18.95 -2.46 -0.66
N VAL A 57 18.52 -1.48 0.11
CA VAL A 57 18.31 -0.11 -0.37
C VAL A 57 19.43 0.79 0.15
N TYR A 58 20.08 1.48 -0.78
CA TYR A 58 21.19 2.39 -0.50
C TYR A 58 20.79 3.83 -0.79
N ARG A 59 21.13 4.74 0.12
CA ARG A 59 21.16 6.17 -0.18
C ARG A 59 22.28 6.46 -1.18
N GLY A 60 21.93 7.16 -2.25
CA GLY A 60 22.86 7.64 -3.26
C GLY A 60 22.74 9.13 -3.48
N SER A 61 23.79 9.74 -4.02
CA SER A 61 23.78 11.11 -4.51
C SER A 61 24.29 11.13 -5.94
N LEU A 62 23.43 11.54 -6.88
CA LEU A 62 23.78 11.70 -8.28
C LEU A 62 24.60 12.99 -8.50
N PRO A 63 25.31 13.11 -9.64
CA PRO A 63 25.92 14.38 -10.05
C PRO A 63 24.88 15.50 -10.01
N GLY A 64 25.22 16.65 -9.40
CA GLY A 64 24.28 17.75 -9.17
C GLY A 64 23.59 17.73 -7.81
N GLY A 65 23.81 16.70 -6.99
CA GLY A 65 23.35 16.65 -5.60
C GLY A 65 21.95 16.05 -5.39
N GLU A 66 21.29 15.60 -6.47
CA GLU A 66 20.03 14.87 -6.38
C GLU A 66 20.21 13.59 -5.55
N LEU A 67 19.35 13.40 -4.54
CA LEU A 67 19.38 12.23 -3.67
C LEU A 67 18.47 11.14 -4.23
N VAL A 68 19.00 9.92 -4.28
CA VAL A 68 18.28 8.74 -4.80
C VAL A 68 18.36 7.57 -3.82
N ALA A 69 17.34 6.71 -3.86
CA ALA A 69 17.34 5.40 -3.23
C ALA A 69 17.63 4.34 -4.30
N VAL A 70 18.75 3.63 -4.15
CA VAL A 70 19.16 2.55 -5.05
C VAL A 70 18.79 1.22 -4.39
N LYS A 71 17.68 0.63 -4.84
CA LYS A 71 17.24 -0.71 -4.43
C LYS A 71 18.00 -1.74 -5.26
N LYS A 72 18.95 -2.42 -4.63
CA LYS A 72 19.72 -3.53 -5.21
C LYS A 72 19.06 -4.84 -4.81
N LEU A 73 18.63 -5.66 -5.76
CA LEU A 73 18.05 -6.96 -5.45
C LEU A 73 19.14 -7.94 -4.99
N THR A 74 18.81 -8.75 -3.98
CA THR A 74 19.75 -9.64 -3.28
C THR A 74 19.25 -11.08 -3.18
N ALA A 75 18.17 -11.46 -3.88
CA ALA A 75 17.67 -12.83 -3.92
C ALA A 75 18.73 -13.82 -4.43
N ALA A 76 18.54 -15.13 -4.21
CA ALA A 76 19.45 -16.17 -4.69
C ALA A 76 19.76 -16.01 -6.20
N GLU A 77 20.97 -16.34 -6.61
CA GLU A 77 21.38 -16.22 -8.02
C GLU A 77 20.47 -17.08 -8.91
N GLY A 78 20.04 -16.53 -10.06
CA GLY A 78 19.25 -17.28 -11.04
C GLY A 78 17.94 -16.61 -11.46
N ALA A 79 17.02 -17.43 -11.97
CA ALA A 79 15.78 -17.00 -12.61
C ALA A 79 14.86 -16.19 -11.68
N ASP A 80 14.75 -16.59 -10.40
CA ASP A 80 13.83 -15.98 -9.42
C ASP A 80 14.15 -14.49 -9.18
N ARG A 81 15.44 -14.12 -9.19
CA ARG A 81 15.86 -12.72 -9.01
C ARG A 81 15.46 -11.87 -10.21
N MET A 82 15.67 -12.38 -11.42
CA MET A 82 15.30 -11.69 -12.66
C MET A 82 13.78 -11.57 -12.80
N GLU A 83 13.03 -12.62 -12.44
CA GLU A 83 11.57 -12.60 -12.45
C GLU A 83 11.03 -11.54 -11.48
N GLY A 84 11.54 -11.51 -10.24
CA GLY A 84 11.19 -10.48 -9.26
C GLY A 84 11.50 -9.05 -9.76
N PHE A 85 12.68 -8.87 -10.38
CA PHE A 85 13.07 -7.60 -10.99
C PHE A 85 12.12 -7.15 -12.10
N LEU A 86 11.89 -8.02 -13.08
CA LEU A 86 11.05 -7.72 -14.24
C LEU A 86 9.60 -7.52 -13.84
N SER A 87 9.12 -8.27 -12.85
CA SER A 87 7.80 -8.10 -12.27
C SER A 87 7.67 -6.73 -11.63
N GLU A 88 8.53 -6.36 -10.67
CA GLU A 88 8.47 -5.05 -10.02
C GLU A 88 8.60 -3.92 -11.04
N LEU A 89 9.61 -4.02 -11.93
CA LEU A 89 9.84 -3.07 -13.02
C LEU A 89 8.58 -2.89 -13.88
N GLY A 90 7.95 -3.98 -14.29
CA GLY A 90 6.74 -3.98 -15.12
C GLY A 90 5.57 -3.25 -14.47
N HIS A 91 5.47 -3.23 -13.14
CA HIS A 91 4.46 -2.44 -12.44
C HIS A 91 4.87 -0.97 -12.31
N VAL A 92 6.08 -0.70 -11.79
CA VAL A 92 6.51 0.68 -11.49
C VAL A 92 6.69 1.55 -12.74
N VAL A 93 7.06 0.97 -13.89
CA VAL A 93 7.17 1.72 -15.14
C VAL A 93 5.82 2.14 -15.70
N ASN A 94 4.72 1.55 -15.24
CA ASN A 94 3.37 1.79 -15.76
C ASN A 94 2.54 2.76 -14.91
N VAL A 95 3.03 3.15 -13.73
CA VAL A 95 2.32 4.07 -12.82
C VAL A 95 2.90 5.48 -12.89
N SER A 96 2.03 6.48 -12.75
CA SER A 96 2.40 7.90 -12.68
C SER A 96 1.35 8.66 -11.89
N HIS A 97 1.61 8.87 -10.61
CA HIS A 97 0.69 9.54 -9.69
C HIS A 97 1.46 10.29 -8.59
N PRO A 98 0.99 11.45 -8.11
CA PRO A 98 1.67 12.23 -7.07
C PRO A 98 1.93 11.47 -5.77
N ASN A 99 1.09 10.47 -5.45
CA ASN A 99 1.20 9.65 -4.23
C ASN A 99 1.82 8.27 -4.45
N ILE A 100 2.56 8.07 -5.54
CA ILE A 100 3.26 6.82 -5.86
C ILE A 100 4.71 7.14 -6.22
N ALA A 101 5.65 6.39 -5.66
CA ALA A 101 7.06 6.56 -5.93
C ALA A 101 7.36 6.30 -7.41
N ARG A 102 7.75 7.36 -8.13
CA ARG A 102 8.10 7.27 -9.55
C ARG A 102 9.50 6.69 -9.73
N LEU A 103 9.65 5.70 -10.60
CA LEU A 103 10.96 5.17 -10.97
C LEU A 103 11.78 6.24 -11.71
N VAL A 104 13.00 6.49 -11.24
CA VAL A 104 13.98 7.40 -11.88
C VAL A 104 14.77 6.66 -12.94
N GLY A 105 15.14 5.42 -12.68
CA GLY A 105 15.90 4.61 -13.62
C GLY A 105 16.22 3.21 -13.11
N VAL A 106 16.97 2.49 -13.93
CA VAL A 106 17.34 1.09 -13.71
C VAL A 106 18.82 0.89 -13.97
N GLY A 107 19.41 -0.15 -13.38
CA GLY A 107 20.75 -0.62 -13.73
C GLY A 107 20.81 -2.14 -13.68
N VAL A 108 21.37 -2.77 -14.71
CA VAL A 108 21.43 -4.24 -14.84
C VAL A 108 22.86 -4.78 -14.80
N ASP A 109 23.87 -3.90 -14.90
CA ASP A 109 25.27 -4.28 -14.83
C ASP A 109 25.67 -4.63 -13.38
N GLY A 110 26.21 -5.83 -13.16
CA GLY A 110 26.66 -6.27 -11.84
C GLY A 110 25.53 -6.45 -10.81
N GLY A 111 24.31 -6.67 -11.30
CA GLY A 111 23.08 -6.93 -10.54
C GLY A 111 21.93 -6.05 -11.00
N GLU A 112 20.74 -6.38 -10.52
CA GLU A 112 19.49 -5.69 -10.83
C GLU A 112 19.23 -4.57 -9.81
N HIS A 113 19.10 -3.35 -10.31
CA HIS A 113 18.95 -2.14 -9.52
C HIS A 113 17.75 -1.32 -10.01
N LEU A 114 16.91 -0.90 -9.07
CA LEU A 114 15.86 0.09 -9.27
C LEU A 114 16.24 1.38 -8.54
N VAL A 115 16.10 2.52 -9.20
CA VAL A 115 16.47 3.84 -8.65
C VAL A 115 15.23 4.69 -8.48
N PHE A 116 15.00 5.16 -7.27
CA PHE A 116 13.86 6.01 -6.89
C PHE A 116 14.34 7.33 -6.25
N PRO A 117 13.48 8.35 -6.13
CA PRO A 117 13.78 9.53 -5.32
C PRO A 117 14.03 9.13 -3.87
N PHE A 118 15.00 9.76 -3.22
CA PHE A 118 15.26 9.53 -1.80
C PHE A 118 14.37 10.40 -0.92
N SER A 119 13.59 9.77 -0.04
CA SER A 119 12.88 10.47 1.04
C SER A 119 13.82 10.74 2.21
N ARG A 120 13.91 12.00 2.63
CA ARG A 120 14.71 12.42 3.80
C ARG A 120 13.99 12.14 5.12
N LEU A 121 12.66 12.23 5.13
CA LEU A 121 11.84 11.92 6.31
C LEU A 121 11.70 10.40 6.54
N GLY A 122 12.07 9.58 5.57
CA GLY A 122 11.96 8.13 5.63
C GLY A 122 10.52 7.64 5.39
N CYS A 123 10.19 6.49 5.95
CA CYS A 123 8.86 5.90 5.84
C CYS A 123 7.96 6.28 7.01
N LEU A 124 6.65 6.15 6.81
CA LEU A 124 5.63 6.40 7.83
C LEU A 124 5.89 5.58 9.10
N SER A 125 6.37 4.33 8.98
CA SER A 125 6.67 3.50 10.16
C SER A 125 7.73 4.15 11.06
N GLY A 126 8.78 4.71 10.47
CA GLY A 126 9.83 5.40 11.21
C GLY A 126 9.35 6.72 11.83
N MET A 127 8.54 7.47 11.09
CA MET A 127 7.99 8.75 11.57
C MET A 127 6.95 8.58 12.69
N LEU A 128 6.07 7.58 12.55
CA LEU A 128 4.96 7.34 13.48
C LEU A 128 5.42 6.57 14.73
N HIS A 129 6.32 5.59 14.56
CA HIS A 129 6.66 4.65 15.63
C HIS A 129 8.15 4.65 16.04
N GLY A 130 9.01 5.40 15.34
CA GLY A 130 10.46 5.40 15.54
C GLY A 130 10.96 6.43 16.56
N SER A 131 10.14 7.41 16.93
CA SER A 131 10.48 8.43 17.92
C SER A 131 10.56 7.84 19.33
N SER A 132 11.76 7.37 19.68
CA SER A 132 12.09 6.94 21.05
C SER A 132 12.78 8.10 21.77
N GLY A 133 12.09 8.75 22.72
CA GLY A 133 12.69 9.73 23.63
C GLY A 133 12.75 11.17 23.12
N GLY A 134 11.69 11.94 23.38
CA GLY A 134 11.71 13.41 23.37
C GLY A 134 11.49 14.11 22.02
N ALA A 135 11.36 13.37 20.91
CA ALA A 135 10.94 13.95 19.64
C ALA A 135 9.44 14.26 19.64
N GLU A 136 9.05 15.39 19.06
CA GLU A 136 7.65 15.77 18.91
C GLU A 136 6.89 14.71 18.11
N PRO A 137 5.65 14.36 18.51
CA PRO A 137 4.82 13.42 17.77
C PRO A 137 4.47 13.96 16.39
N MET A 138 4.26 13.06 15.43
CA MET A 138 3.80 13.42 14.09
C MET A 138 2.51 14.25 14.17
N PRO A 139 2.50 15.51 13.67
CA PRO A 139 1.34 16.40 13.77
C PRO A 139 0.10 15.84 13.05
N TRP A 140 -1.09 16.18 13.54
CA TRP A 140 -2.35 15.71 12.95
C TRP A 140 -2.47 16.01 11.46
N GLU A 141 -2.18 17.24 11.03
CA GLU A 141 -2.21 17.63 9.62
C GLU A 141 -1.36 16.73 8.71
N ALA A 142 -0.20 16.28 9.21
CA ALA A 142 0.65 15.34 8.49
C ALA A 142 0.00 13.95 8.42
N ARG A 143 -0.61 13.47 9.52
CA ARG A 143 -1.31 12.18 9.55
C ARG A 143 -2.48 12.14 8.58
N TYR A 144 -3.30 13.20 8.59
CA TYR A 144 -4.45 13.33 7.69
C TYR A 144 -4.01 13.43 6.21
N ARG A 145 -2.97 14.20 5.91
CA ARG A 145 -2.35 14.24 4.57
C ARG A 145 -1.89 12.87 4.10
N VAL A 146 -1.25 12.10 4.97
CA VAL A 146 -0.81 10.73 4.66
C VAL A 146 -2.00 9.81 4.38
N ALA A 147 -3.05 9.87 5.20
CA ALA A 147 -4.27 9.08 4.99
C ALA A 147 -4.90 9.35 3.62
N VAL A 148 -5.18 10.62 3.31
CA VAL A 148 -5.81 11.05 2.05
C VAL A 148 -4.93 10.74 0.85
N GLY A 149 -3.63 11.08 0.91
CA GLY A 149 -2.71 10.85 -0.20
C GLY A 149 -2.49 9.37 -0.50
N THR A 150 -2.39 8.52 0.54
CA THR A 150 -2.27 7.06 0.36
C THR A 150 -3.55 6.50 -0.26
N ALA A 151 -4.73 6.95 0.21
CA ALA A 151 -6.01 6.54 -0.36
C ALA A 151 -6.13 6.92 -1.84
N ARG A 152 -5.73 8.14 -2.22
CA ARG A 152 -5.69 8.57 -3.63
C ARG A 152 -4.72 7.75 -4.48
N GLY A 153 -3.56 7.40 -3.93
CA GLY A 153 -2.61 6.51 -4.59
C GLY A 153 -3.21 5.13 -4.89
N LEU A 154 -3.97 4.57 -3.95
CA LEU A 154 -4.67 3.30 -4.13
C LEU A 154 -5.88 3.41 -5.08
N GLU A 155 -6.67 4.48 -5.00
CA GLU A 155 -7.72 4.77 -6.00
C GLU A 155 -7.14 4.76 -7.41
N TYR A 156 -5.99 5.42 -7.60
CA TYR A 156 -5.31 5.41 -8.89
C TYR A 156 -4.95 4.00 -9.36
N LEU A 157 -4.33 3.17 -8.49
CA LEU A 157 -3.93 1.80 -8.83
C LEU A 157 -5.11 0.90 -9.17
N HIS A 158 -6.22 1.04 -8.46
CA HIS A 158 -7.38 0.15 -8.57
C HIS A 158 -8.36 0.57 -9.67
N GLU A 159 -8.54 1.87 -9.86
CA GLU A 159 -9.69 2.41 -10.62
C GLU A 159 -9.28 3.28 -11.81
N ARG A 160 -8.07 3.86 -11.82
CA ARG A 160 -7.64 4.83 -12.85
C ARG A 160 -6.49 4.35 -13.73
N CYS A 161 -5.70 3.38 -13.26
CA CYS A 161 -4.64 2.76 -14.05
C CYS A 161 -5.22 2.03 -15.27
N ALA A 162 -4.51 2.11 -16.41
CA ALA A 162 -4.88 1.37 -17.63
C ALA A 162 -5.00 -0.15 -17.41
N ARG A 163 -4.18 -0.68 -16.49
CA ARG A 163 -4.31 -2.03 -15.96
C ARG A 163 -4.44 -1.92 -14.46
N ARG A 164 -5.51 -2.49 -13.91
CA ARG A 164 -5.74 -2.53 -12.48
C ARG A 164 -4.60 -3.27 -11.77
N ILE A 165 -4.03 -2.66 -10.74
CA ILE A 165 -2.91 -3.18 -9.97
C ILE A 165 -3.34 -3.37 -8.53
N VAL A 166 -3.16 -4.58 -7.97
CA VAL A 166 -3.26 -4.83 -6.54
C VAL A 166 -1.84 -4.81 -5.97
N HIS A 167 -1.57 -3.96 -4.98
CA HIS A 167 -0.25 -3.74 -4.40
C HIS A 167 0.18 -4.89 -3.48
N ARG A 168 -0.74 -5.43 -2.68
CA ARG A 168 -0.58 -6.57 -1.74
C ARG A 168 0.34 -6.34 -0.53
N ASP A 169 1.12 -5.27 -0.49
CA ASP A 169 2.01 -4.96 0.66
C ASP A 169 1.86 -3.51 1.16
N ILE A 170 0.63 -3.02 1.30
CA ILE A 170 0.38 -1.71 1.90
C ILE A 170 0.61 -1.80 3.41
N LYS A 171 1.51 -0.95 3.91
CA LYS A 171 1.90 -0.83 5.33
C LYS A 171 2.70 0.46 5.51
N PRO A 172 2.87 0.98 6.75
CA PRO A 172 3.64 2.20 6.99
C PRO A 172 5.10 2.15 6.52
N ALA A 173 5.70 0.96 6.47
CA ALA A 173 7.07 0.81 5.97
C ALA A 173 7.21 1.05 4.46
N ASN A 174 6.11 0.89 3.70
CA ASN A 174 6.04 1.05 2.25
C ASN A 174 5.36 2.37 1.83
N ILE A 175 5.18 3.30 2.78
CA ILE A 175 4.69 4.65 2.53
C ILE A 175 5.82 5.62 2.90
N LEU A 176 6.51 6.16 1.90
CA LEU A 176 7.57 7.15 2.08
C LEU A 176 6.98 8.54 2.30
N LEU A 177 7.65 9.39 3.07
CA LEU A 177 7.22 10.76 3.34
C LEU A 177 8.17 11.75 2.68
N MET A 178 7.68 12.60 1.79
CA MET A 178 8.48 13.70 1.22
C MET A 178 8.54 14.89 2.19
N ASP A 179 9.34 15.92 1.89
CA ASP A 179 9.68 17.01 2.82
C ASP A 179 8.46 17.75 3.43
N ASN A 180 7.27 17.65 2.84
CA ASN A 180 6.00 18.21 3.31
C ASN A 180 4.97 17.15 3.78
N TYR A 181 5.44 15.95 4.17
CA TYR A 181 4.62 14.80 4.55
C TYR A 181 3.71 14.27 3.44
N GLU A 182 3.97 14.62 2.17
CA GLU A 182 3.28 13.98 1.05
C GLU A 182 3.66 12.49 0.98
N PRO A 183 2.67 11.58 1.03
CA PRO A 183 2.93 10.15 1.02
C PRO A 183 3.24 9.65 -0.38
N LEU A 184 4.22 8.77 -0.50
CA LEU A 184 4.51 8.00 -1.71
C LEU A 184 4.42 6.50 -1.41
N ILE A 185 3.46 5.81 -2.02
CA ILE A 185 3.41 4.35 -2.03
C ILE A 185 4.62 3.83 -2.81
N CYS A 186 5.38 2.91 -2.22
CA CYS A 186 6.52 2.27 -2.83
C CYS A 186 6.51 0.75 -2.64
N ASP A 187 7.47 0.08 -3.26
CA ASP A 187 7.71 -1.37 -3.16
C ASP A 187 6.62 -2.24 -3.79
N PHE A 188 6.69 -2.35 -5.13
CA PHE A 188 5.75 -3.12 -5.93
C PHE A 188 6.18 -4.59 -6.10
N GLY A 189 7.07 -5.11 -5.24
CA GLY A 189 7.60 -6.48 -5.36
C GLY A 189 6.52 -7.56 -5.31
N LEU A 190 5.45 -7.34 -4.55
CA LEU A 190 4.30 -8.27 -4.45
C LEU A 190 3.14 -7.91 -5.39
N ALA A 191 3.23 -6.77 -6.08
CA ALA A 191 2.12 -6.25 -6.88
C ALA A 191 1.74 -7.21 -8.01
N ARG A 192 0.45 -7.24 -8.35
CA ARG A 192 -0.09 -8.07 -9.44
C ARG A 192 -1.12 -7.29 -10.24
N TRP A 193 -1.14 -7.49 -11.56
CA TRP A 193 -2.26 -7.06 -12.38
C TRP A 193 -3.49 -7.92 -12.12
N LEU A 194 -4.62 -7.27 -11.89
CA LEU A 194 -5.93 -7.92 -11.85
C LEU A 194 -6.64 -7.67 -13.20
N PRO A 195 -6.80 -8.68 -14.07
CA PRO A 195 -7.52 -8.52 -15.32
C PRO A 195 -8.95 -8.02 -15.10
N ALA A 196 -9.44 -7.13 -15.98
CA ALA A 196 -10.79 -6.57 -15.86
C ALA A 196 -11.92 -7.62 -15.91
N THR A 197 -11.64 -8.80 -16.47
CA THR A 197 -12.55 -9.94 -16.52
C THR A 197 -12.63 -10.72 -15.21
N LEU A 198 -11.75 -10.44 -14.24
CA LEU A 198 -11.67 -11.13 -12.97
C LEU A 198 -11.96 -10.17 -11.81
N THR A 199 -12.62 -10.69 -10.78
CA THR A 199 -12.90 -9.96 -9.54
C THR A 199 -11.86 -10.23 -8.45
N GLN A 200 -11.12 -11.33 -8.57
CA GLN A 200 -10.14 -11.80 -7.59
C GLN A 200 -9.14 -12.74 -8.24
N LEU A 201 -8.02 -12.94 -7.57
CA LEU A 201 -6.99 -13.92 -7.91
C LEU A 201 -6.72 -14.81 -6.69
N GLN A 202 -6.08 -15.95 -6.92
CA GLN A 202 -5.72 -16.88 -5.87
C GLN A 202 -4.25 -17.30 -6.01
N VAL A 203 -3.55 -17.43 -4.90
CA VAL A 203 -2.17 -17.92 -4.83
C VAL A 203 -2.06 -19.07 -3.84
N THR A 204 -1.08 -19.95 -4.09
CA THR A 204 -0.73 -21.06 -3.21
C THR A 204 0.34 -20.68 -2.19
N VAL A 205 1.19 -19.72 -2.53
CA VAL A 205 2.24 -19.18 -1.65
C VAL A 205 1.73 -17.88 -1.03
N PHE A 206 1.78 -17.83 0.29
CA PHE A 206 1.39 -16.66 1.05
C PHE A 206 2.53 -15.64 1.07
N GLU A 207 2.25 -14.41 0.67
CA GLU A 207 3.18 -13.29 0.71
C GLU A 207 2.46 -12.05 1.23
N GLY A 208 3.08 -11.30 2.13
CA GLY A 208 2.49 -10.10 2.71
C GLY A 208 2.97 -9.89 4.14
N THR A 209 2.56 -8.78 4.74
CA THR A 209 3.00 -8.41 6.09
C THR A 209 1.92 -8.70 7.12
N PHE A 210 2.26 -9.49 8.13
CA PHE A 210 1.34 -9.81 9.22
C PHE A 210 0.79 -8.55 9.89
N GLY A 211 -0.51 -8.56 10.19
CA GLY A 211 -1.25 -7.41 10.71
C GLY A 211 -1.97 -6.58 9.64
N TYR A 212 -1.52 -6.62 8.38
CA TYR A 212 -2.12 -5.89 7.25
C TYR A 212 -2.85 -6.79 6.26
N VAL A 213 -2.75 -8.10 6.45
CA VAL A 213 -3.35 -9.10 5.57
C VAL A 213 -4.78 -9.40 6.03
N PRO A 214 -5.77 -9.38 5.13
CA PRO A 214 -7.15 -9.70 5.45
C PRO A 214 -7.40 -11.22 5.60
N PRO A 215 -8.47 -11.62 6.30
CA PRO A 215 -8.74 -13.02 6.61
C PRO A 215 -8.94 -13.90 5.36
N GLU A 216 -9.65 -13.43 4.34
CA GLU A 216 -9.86 -14.24 3.12
C GLU A 216 -8.55 -14.57 2.40
N TYR A 217 -7.53 -13.70 2.54
CA TYR A 217 -6.24 -13.93 1.94
C TYR A 217 -5.43 -14.96 2.75
N THR A 218 -5.45 -14.89 4.08
CA THR A 218 -4.78 -15.90 4.93
C THR A 218 -5.41 -17.28 4.82
N THR A 219 -6.73 -17.34 4.69
CA THR A 219 -7.49 -18.61 4.82
C THR A 219 -7.61 -19.32 3.49
N HIS A 220 -7.73 -18.58 2.39
CA HIS A 220 -7.98 -19.15 1.06
C HIS A 220 -6.92 -18.79 0.01
N GLY A 221 -5.94 -17.94 0.35
CA GLY A 221 -4.96 -17.44 -0.63
C GLY A 221 -5.58 -16.50 -1.65
N VAL A 222 -6.78 -15.99 -1.40
CA VAL A 222 -7.56 -15.13 -2.30
C VAL A 222 -7.23 -13.67 -2.07
N PHE A 223 -6.95 -12.92 -3.14
CA PHE A 223 -6.72 -11.49 -3.06
C PHE A 223 -7.40 -10.72 -4.20
N SER A 224 -7.72 -9.47 -3.93
CA SER A 224 -8.27 -8.50 -4.88
C SER A 224 -7.88 -7.09 -4.44
N GLU A 225 -8.44 -6.04 -5.06
CA GLU A 225 -8.28 -4.66 -4.60
C GLU A 225 -8.69 -4.52 -3.12
N LYS A 226 -9.66 -5.31 -2.67
CA LYS A 226 -10.15 -5.32 -1.29
C LYS A 226 -9.08 -5.75 -0.27
N THR A 227 -8.02 -6.41 -0.74
CA THR A 227 -6.83 -6.71 0.08
C THR A 227 -6.07 -5.45 0.44
N ASP A 228 -5.86 -4.54 -0.52
CA ASP A 228 -5.23 -3.25 -0.26
C ASP A 228 -6.14 -2.32 0.54
N VAL A 229 -7.46 -2.38 0.32
CA VAL A 229 -8.45 -1.62 1.11
C VAL A 229 -8.35 -1.98 2.59
N PHE A 230 -8.30 -3.28 2.92
CA PHE A 230 -8.12 -3.73 4.31
C PHE A 230 -6.80 -3.24 4.90
N ALA A 231 -5.71 -3.38 4.16
CA ALA A 231 -4.39 -2.94 4.59
C ALA A 231 -4.34 -1.42 4.85
N LEU A 232 -5.00 -0.61 4.00
CA LEU A 232 -5.18 0.82 4.25
C LEU A 232 -5.98 1.07 5.53
N GLY A 233 -7.08 0.35 5.76
CA GLY A 233 -7.85 0.46 7.00
C GLY A 233 -7.00 0.27 8.25
N VAL A 234 -6.08 -0.68 8.23
CA VAL A 234 -5.09 -0.88 9.32
C VAL A 234 -4.15 0.32 9.44
N VAL A 235 -3.64 0.86 8.33
CA VAL A 235 -2.80 2.08 8.34
C VAL A 235 -3.56 3.28 8.91
N LEU A 236 -4.84 3.45 8.58
CA LEU A 236 -5.69 4.50 9.14
C LEU A 236 -5.82 4.37 10.67
N LEU A 237 -6.01 3.14 11.18
CA LEU A 237 -6.02 2.89 12.62
C LEU A 237 -4.68 3.23 13.28
N GLU A 238 -3.55 2.93 12.65
CA GLU A 238 -2.24 3.31 13.17
C GLU A 238 -2.08 4.84 13.20
N LEU A 239 -2.50 5.55 12.16
CA LEU A 239 -2.49 7.01 12.11
C LEU A 239 -3.37 7.64 13.21
N LEU A 240 -4.57 7.10 13.42
CA LEU A 240 -5.50 7.56 14.45
C LEU A 240 -4.92 7.38 15.86
N THR A 241 -4.33 6.21 16.12
CA THR A 241 -4.06 5.76 17.49
C THR A 241 -2.60 5.86 17.91
N GLY A 242 -1.67 6.02 16.96
CA GLY A 242 -0.23 5.91 17.20
C GLY A 242 0.23 4.50 17.59
N ARG A 243 -0.66 3.50 17.55
CA ARG A 243 -0.35 2.11 17.87
C ARG A 243 0.16 1.38 16.64
N ARG A 244 0.97 0.35 16.85
CA ARG A 244 1.40 -0.56 15.77
C ARG A 244 0.27 -1.53 15.43
N ALA A 245 0.18 -1.95 14.15
CA ALA A 245 -0.79 -2.95 13.70
C ALA A 245 -0.77 -4.26 14.52
N ILE A 246 0.42 -4.67 14.96
CA ILE A 246 0.65 -5.75 15.91
C ILE A 246 1.50 -5.20 17.06
N ASP A 247 1.00 -5.29 18.29
CA ASP A 247 1.72 -4.81 19.46
C ASP A 247 2.77 -5.80 19.97
N ALA A 248 3.50 -5.41 21.03
CA ALA A 248 4.53 -6.26 21.64
C ALA A 248 3.97 -7.58 22.23
N ALA A 249 2.68 -7.60 22.59
CA ALA A 249 1.97 -8.80 23.04
C ALA A 249 1.41 -9.63 21.87
N LYS A 250 1.71 -9.25 20.62
CA LYS A 250 1.20 -9.87 19.39
C LYS A 250 -0.33 -9.85 19.30
N LEU A 251 -0.95 -8.78 19.80
CA LEU A 251 -2.37 -8.50 19.66
C LEU A 251 -2.62 -7.61 18.44
N SER A 252 -3.73 -7.88 17.76
CA SER A 252 -4.15 -7.14 16.56
C SER A 252 -4.75 -5.80 16.94
N LEU A 253 -4.27 -4.72 16.31
CA LEU A 253 -4.85 -3.39 16.44
C LEU A 253 -6.31 -3.37 16.01
N VAL A 254 -6.66 -4.09 14.93
CA VAL A 254 -8.05 -4.21 14.47
C VAL A 254 -8.92 -4.82 15.57
N ALA A 255 -8.45 -5.89 16.23
CA ALA A 255 -9.19 -6.52 17.31
C ALA A 255 -9.36 -5.60 18.53
N TRP A 256 -8.33 -4.83 18.88
CA TRP A 256 -8.41 -3.82 19.95
C TRP A 256 -9.37 -2.67 19.61
N ALA A 257 -9.39 -2.25 18.34
CA ALA A 257 -10.17 -1.11 17.87
C ALA A 257 -11.67 -1.40 17.82
N LYS A 258 -12.10 -2.66 17.67
CA LYS A 258 -13.52 -3.06 17.55
C LYS A 258 -14.46 -2.36 18.54
N GLN A 259 -14.09 -2.30 19.82
CA GLN A 259 -14.89 -1.66 20.86
C GLN A 259 -15.19 -0.17 20.62
N TYR A 260 -14.40 0.49 19.77
CA TYR A 260 -14.57 1.89 19.37
C TYR A 260 -15.05 2.06 17.92
N LEU A 261 -15.08 0.98 17.13
CA LEU A 261 -15.59 0.98 15.75
C LEU A 261 -17.06 0.51 15.70
N ASP A 262 -17.50 -0.26 16.69
CA ASP A 262 -18.87 -0.80 16.82
C ASP A 262 -19.83 0.18 17.53
N VAL A 263 -19.40 1.42 17.76
CA VAL A 263 -20.23 2.50 18.32
C VAL A 263 -20.77 3.40 17.20
N ASP A 264 -21.85 4.13 17.47
CA ASP A 264 -22.38 5.11 16.52
C ASP A 264 -21.29 6.10 16.07
N GLU A 265 -21.26 6.45 14.78
CA GLU A 265 -20.25 7.33 14.16
C GLU A 265 -20.08 8.69 14.89
N ASP A 266 -21.18 9.20 15.45
CA ASP A 266 -21.23 10.48 16.17
C ASP A 266 -20.85 10.36 17.66
N SER A 267 -20.45 9.16 18.10
CA SER A 267 -20.10 8.91 19.48
C SER A 267 -18.78 9.59 19.86
N GLU A 268 -18.79 10.25 21.02
CA GLU A 268 -17.57 10.76 21.65
C GLU A 268 -16.57 9.62 22.00
N GLU A 269 -17.03 8.36 21.99
CA GLU A 269 -16.17 7.18 22.14
C GLU A 269 -15.15 7.04 20.99
N THR A 270 -15.51 7.44 19.77
CA THR A 270 -14.59 7.38 18.61
C THR A 270 -13.39 8.31 18.82
N LEU A 271 -13.59 9.47 19.47
CA LEU A 271 -12.51 10.40 19.78
C LEU A 271 -11.50 9.81 20.79
N LYS A 272 -11.90 8.82 21.60
CA LYS A 272 -11.00 8.17 22.58
C LYS A 272 -9.95 7.28 21.93
N MET A 273 -10.10 6.95 20.64
CA MET A 273 -9.07 6.26 19.87
C MET A 273 -7.87 7.17 19.54
N ALA A 274 -8.05 8.49 19.61
CA ALA A 274 -7.02 9.45 19.24
C ALA A 274 -5.72 9.18 20.00
N ASP A 275 -4.60 9.23 19.28
CA ASP A 275 -3.27 9.10 19.86
C ASP A 275 -3.10 10.12 21.00
N PRO A 276 -2.88 9.66 22.25
CA PRO A 276 -2.69 10.55 23.39
C PRO A 276 -1.54 11.55 23.21
N ALA A 277 -0.53 11.21 22.39
CA ALA A 277 0.60 12.09 22.12
C ALA A 277 0.18 13.37 21.37
N LEU A 278 -0.95 13.36 20.64
CA LEU A 278 -1.49 14.55 19.99
C LEU A 278 -2.00 15.57 21.01
N GLY A 279 -2.30 15.16 22.25
CA GLY A 279 -2.76 16.07 23.31
C GLY A 279 -3.98 16.90 22.93
N GLY A 280 -4.93 16.29 22.19
CA GLY A 280 -6.13 16.96 21.70
C GLY A 280 -5.92 17.87 20.47
N ARG A 281 -4.70 17.94 19.90
CA ARG A 281 -4.38 18.74 18.72
C ARG A 281 -4.72 17.98 17.43
N TYR A 282 -6.00 17.82 17.16
CA TYR A 282 -6.52 17.21 15.93
C TYR A 282 -7.84 17.85 15.54
N ASP A 283 -8.22 17.69 14.27
CA ASP A 283 -9.55 18.05 13.78
C ASP A 283 -10.51 16.89 14.06
N ALA A 284 -11.58 17.15 14.82
CA ALA A 284 -12.51 16.12 15.26
C ALA A 284 -13.37 15.55 14.12
N GLU A 285 -13.70 16.36 13.11
CA GLU A 285 -14.48 15.90 11.95
C GLU A 285 -13.62 15.00 11.07
N GLN A 286 -12.39 15.42 10.77
CA GLN A 286 -11.42 14.59 10.03
C GLN A 286 -11.13 13.28 10.77
N LEU A 287 -11.05 13.31 12.10
CA LEU A 287 -10.85 12.11 12.91
C LEU A 287 -12.03 11.15 12.77
N ARG A 288 -13.27 11.63 12.91
CA ARG A 288 -14.49 10.82 12.72
C ARG A 288 -14.54 10.22 11.31
N ASN A 289 -14.29 11.03 10.28
CA ASN A 289 -14.26 10.56 8.89
C ASN A 289 -13.19 9.49 8.67
N MET A 290 -11.99 9.65 9.24
CA MET A 290 -10.92 8.66 9.16
C MET A 290 -11.25 7.38 9.93
N ALA A 291 -11.87 7.49 11.10
CA ALA A 291 -12.33 6.33 11.87
C ALA A 291 -13.42 5.56 11.12
N TRP A 292 -14.38 6.26 10.52
CA TRP A 292 -15.44 5.66 9.71
C TRP A 292 -14.88 4.94 8.47
N ALA A 293 -13.99 5.60 7.74
CA ALA A 293 -13.27 4.98 6.63
C ALA A 293 -12.51 3.72 7.08
N ALA A 294 -11.84 3.78 8.24
CA ALA A 294 -11.13 2.63 8.81
C ALA A 294 -12.08 1.47 9.13
N THR A 295 -13.23 1.73 9.78
CA THR A 295 -14.27 0.73 10.09
C THR A 295 -14.71 -0.03 8.84
N LEU A 296 -15.07 0.71 7.79
CA LEU A 296 -15.50 0.10 6.52
C LEU A 296 -14.38 -0.68 5.84
N CYS A 297 -13.15 -0.17 5.88
CA CYS A 297 -11.99 -0.80 5.25
C CYS A 297 -11.60 -2.13 5.93
N VAL A 298 -11.66 -2.21 7.26
CA VAL A 298 -11.25 -3.42 8.01
C VAL A 298 -12.34 -4.47 8.17
N HIS A 299 -13.47 -4.31 7.47
CA HIS A 299 -14.58 -5.25 7.53
C HIS A 299 -14.13 -6.68 7.16
N THR A 300 -14.60 -7.69 7.90
CA THR A 300 -14.18 -9.09 7.71
C THR A 300 -14.56 -9.62 6.33
N SER A 301 -15.77 -9.33 5.88
CA SER A 301 -16.20 -9.62 4.51
C SER A 301 -15.62 -8.60 3.50
N PRO A 302 -14.93 -9.05 2.44
CA PRO A 302 -14.34 -8.17 1.43
C PRO A 302 -15.38 -7.46 0.55
N HIS A 303 -16.60 -8.01 0.42
CA HIS A 303 -17.66 -7.41 -0.40
C HIS A 303 -18.26 -6.17 0.27
N GLN A 304 -18.22 -6.11 1.60
CA GLN A 304 -18.66 -4.95 2.39
C GLN A 304 -17.62 -3.83 2.46
N ARG A 305 -16.35 -4.10 2.10
CA ARG A 305 -15.32 -3.06 2.03
C ARG A 305 -15.59 -2.14 0.83
N PRO A 306 -15.52 -0.81 0.97
CA PRO A 306 -15.80 0.11 -0.13
C PRO A 306 -14.71 0.08 -1.23
N PRO A 307 -15.00 0.55 -2.46
CA PRO A 307 -13.98 0.91 -3.42
C PRO A 307 -13.15 2.12 -2.91
N MET A 308 -11.95 2.29 -3.44
CA MET A 308 -11.03 3.31 -2.96
C MET A 308 -11.51 4.74 -3.24
N SER A 309 -12.23 4.97 -4.34
CA SER A 309 -12.87 6.26 -4.61
C SER A 309 -13.87 6.67 -3.53
N GLU A 310 -14.60 5.72 -2.96
CA GLU A 310 -15.51 5.98 -1.84
C GLU A 310 -14.74 6.25 -0.54
N VAL A 311 -13.66 5.50 -0.27
CA VAL A 311 -12.76 5.78 0.86
C VAL A 311 -12.19 7.20 0.79
N VAL A 312 -11.73 7.63 -0.38
CA VAL A 312 -11.22 9.01 -0.58
C VAL A 312 -12.32 10.02 -0.28
N ARG A 313 -13.52 9.82 -0.81
CA ARG A 313 -14.69 10.68 -0.58
C ARG A 313 -15.03 10.82 0.90
N ILE A 314 -15.08 9.70 1.63
CA ILE A 314 -15.33 9.72 3.09
C ILE A 314 -14.25 10.52 3.80
N LEU A 315 -12.97 10.24 3.51
CA LEU A 315 -11.85 10.92 4.18
C LEU A 315 -11.90 12.44 3.99
N VAL A 316 -12.24 12.92 2.79
CA VAL A 316 -12.32 14.37 2.48
C VAL A 316 -13.66 15.01 2.84
N GLY A 317 -14.62 14.24 3.38
CA GLY A 317 -15.96 14.74 3.75
C GLY A 317 -16.93 14.93 2.58
N GLU A 318 -16.66 14.34 1.41
CA GLU A 318 -17.48 14.46 0.19
C GLU A 318 -18.44 13.27 0.01
N GLY A 319 -19.56 13.24 0.74
CA GLY A 319 -20.57 12.20 0.58
C GLY A 319 -21.71 12.31 1.57
N THR A 320 -22.86 11.72 1.22
CA THR A 320 -24.00 11.66 2.12
C THR A 320 -23.63 10.81 3.34
N HIS A 321 -23.31 11.46 4.46
CA HIS A 321 -23.64 10.88 5.76
C HIS A 321 -25.11 10.42 5.69
N PRO A 322 -25.47 9.25 6.21
CA PRO A 322 -26.85 8.80 6.26
C PRO A 322 -27.83 9.81 6.88
N ARG A 323 -27.38 10.89 7.56
CA ARG A 323 -28.28 11.88 8.21
C ARG A 323 -27.84 13.34 8.17
N GLY A 324 -27.03 13.75 7.21
CA GLY A 324 -26.63 15.16 7.04
C GLY A 324 -27.55 15.98 6.11
N GLY A 325 -28.89 15.98 6.29
CA GLY A 325 -29.75 16.90 5.54
C GLY A 325 -31.24 16.55 5.46
N GLY A 326 -32.06 17.34 6.16
CA GLY A 326 -33.45 17.66 5.78
C GLY A 326 -34.48 16.52 5.73
N ARG A 327 -35.39 16.51 6.71
CA ARG A 327 -36.68 15.80 6.66
C ARG A 327 -37.32 15.83 5.26
N ARG A 328 -37.27 14.72 4.53
CA ARG A 328 -38.31 14.36 3.54
C ARG A 328 -38.63 12.88 3.68
N SER A 329 -39.90 12.67 4.00
CA SER A 329 -40.63 11.40 4.05
C SER A 329 -40.42 10.57 2.80
N GLY A 330 -39.95 9.33 2.99
CA GLY A 330 -39.79 8.31 1.96
C GLY A 330 -39.45 6.97 2.61
N ALA A 331 -40.30 6.52 3.54
CA ALA A 331 -40.25 5.16 4.05
C ALA A 331 -40.61 4.23 2.89
N HIS A 332 -39.63 3.44 2.39
CA HIS A 332 -39.76 2.13 1.74
C HIS A 332 -38.45 1.76 1.01
N GLN A 333 -37.32 1.66 1.74
CA GLN A 333 -36.15 0.88 1.25
C GLN A 333 -35.02 0.69 2.28
N LEU A 334 -35.33 0.63 3.59
CA LEU A 334 -34.31 0.45 4.64
C LEU A 334 -34.65 -0.66 5.66
N ASP A 335 -35.73 -1.41 5.45
CA ASP A 335 -36.15 -2.50 6.36
C ASP A 335 -35.40 -3.83 6.13
N GLU A 336 -34.63 -3.98 5.04
CA GLU A 336 -33.89 -5.22 4.76
C GLU A 336 -32.43 -5.22 5.27
N LEU A 337 -31.93 -4.11 5.82
CA LEU A 337 -30.54 -4.01 6.29
C LEU A 337 -30.39 -4.14 7.82
N SER A 338 -31.50 -4.12 8.58
CA SER A 338 -31.46 -4.21 10.04
C SER A 338 -31.54 -5.64 10.60
N GLU A 339 -31.90 -6.64 9.80
CA GLU A 339 -32.12 -8.02 10.27
C GLU A 339 -30.90 -8.96 10.18
N LEU A 340 -29.71 -8.46 9.82
CA LEU A 340 -28.49 -9.28 9.70
C LEU A 340 -27.35 -8.88 10.64
N ASN A 341 -27.65 -8.19 11.75
CA ASN A 341 -26.69 -7.84 12.82
C ASN A 341 -26.25 -9.05 13.68
N GLY A 342 -25.90 -10.16 13.03
CA GLY A 342 -25.10 -11.23 13.63
C GLY A 342 -23.61 -10.93 13.45
N TYR A 343 -23.09 -9.94 14.19
CA TYR A 343 -21.65 -9.76 14.36
C TYR A 343 -21.09 -10.84 15.28
N ASP A 344 -21.23 -12.10 14.87
CA ASP A 344 -20.39 -13.16 15.40
C ASP A 344 -19.04 -13.02 14.72
N VAL A 345 -18.02 -12.73 15.53
CA VAL A 345 -16.65 -13.08 15.16
C VAL A 345 -16.68 -14.56 14.85
N ALA A 346 -16.62 -14.92 13.56
CA ALA A 346 -16.37 -16.29 13.19
C ALA A 346 -15.15 -16.74 14.02
N PRO A 347 -15.27 -17.81 14.82
CA PRO A 347 -14.19 -18.32 15.68
C PRO A 347 -12.85 -18.46 14.93
N GLY A 348 -12.92 -18.56 13.59
CA GLY A 348 -11.82 -18.55 12.65
C GLY A 348 -10.89 -17.33 12.67
N TYR A 349 -11.28 -16.09 13.00
CA TYR A 349 -10.30 -14.97 12.88
C TYR A 349 -9.13 -15.07 13.86
N VAL A 350 -9.40 -15.51 15.10
CA VAL A 350 -8.36 -15.72 16.14
C VAL A 350 -7.57 -17.02 15.87
N ASP A 351 -8.25 -18.05 15.36
CA ASP A 351 -7.62 -19.31 14.94
C ASP A 351 -6.74 -19.13 13.69
N ASP A 352 -7.16 -18.30 12.73
CA ASP A 352 -6.40 -17.91 11.54
C ASP A 352 -5.20 -17.05 11.95
N LEU A 353 -5.35 -16.19 12.96
CA LEU A 353 -4.23 -15.46 13.57
C LEU A 353 -3.22 -16.41 14.23
N SER A 354 -3.70 -17.47 14.88
CA SER A 354 -2.88 -18.47 15.57
C SER A 354 -2.16 -19.41 14.59
N ARG A 355 -2.86 -19.84 13.54
CA ARG A 355 -2.30 -20.58 12.40
C ARG A 355 -1.26 -19.75 11.66
N HIS A 356 -1.49 -18.45 11.53
CA HIS A 356 -0.54 -17.52 10.93
C HIS A 356 0.68 -17.25 11.83
N LYS A 357 0.52 -17.12 13.16
CA LYS A 357 1.67 -17.08 14.09
C LYS A 357 2.54 -18.33 13.89
N ALA A 358 1.93 -19.51 13.76
CA ALA A 358 2.67 -20.74 13.51
C ALA A 358 3.44 -20.69 12.17
N LEU A 359 2.85 -20.20 11.08
CA LEU A 359 3.51 -20.07 9.78
C LEU A 359 4.62 -19.00 9.79
N ALA A 360 4.38 -17.82 10.33
CA ALA A 360 5.35 -16.71 10.35
C ALA A 360 6.57 -16.99 11.24
N PHE A 361 6.42 -17.76 12.33
CA PHE A 361 7.51 -18.12 13.25
C PHE A 361 8.13 -19.49 12.96
N ALA A 362 7.54 -20.34 12.10
CA ALA A 362 8.15 -21.58 11.67
C ALA A 362 9.28 -21.38 10.63
N VAL A 363 9.25 -20.29 9.85
CA VAL A 363 10.29 -19.99 8.84
C VAL A 363 11.61 -19.54 9.49
N ASP A 364 11.59 -19.09 10.75
CA ASP A 364 12.78 -18.62 11.48
C ASP A 364 13.62 -19.75 12.13
N LEU A 365 13.20 -21.02 12.05
CA LEU A 365 13.91 -22.14 12.70
C LEU A 365 14.92 -22.87 11.82
N ASP A 366 14.98 -22.61 10.51
CA ASP A 366 16.00 -23.19 9.63
C ASP A 366 17.16 -22.20 9.40
N SER A 367 17.93 -21.96 10.47
CA SER A 367 19.33 -21.54 10.36
C SER A 367 20.24 -22.76 10.58
N PRO A 368 21.20 -23.04 9.69
CA PRO A 368 22.02 -24.25 9.78
C PRO A 368 22.93 -24.17 11.02
N ARG A 369 22.61 -24.96 12.04
CA ARG A 369 23.56 -25.23 13.13
C ARG A 369 24.72 -26.03 12.55
N THR A 370 25.90 -25.42 12.56
CA THR A 370 27.19 -26.07 12.35
C THR A 370 27.33 -27.29 13.26
N TYR A 371 27.37 -28.49 12.69
CA TYR A 371 27.78 -29.70 13.39
C TYR A 371 29.31 -29.72 13.48
N THR A 372 29.83 -29.44 14.67
CA THR A 372 31.22 -29.72 15.05
C THR A 372 31.35 -31.24 15.24
N GLN A 373 31.99 -31.94 14.30
CA GLN A 373 32.43 -33.32 14.51
C GLN A 373 33.62 -33.34 15.47
N GLN A 374 33.41 -33.77 16.72
CA GLN A 374 34.49 -34.29 17.55
C GLN A 374 34.81 -35.71 17.08
N ARG A 375 36.00 -35.86 16.47
CA ARG A 375 36.68 -37.16 16.36
C ARG A 375 37.12 -37.58 17.76
N ILE A 376 36.68 -38.75 18.20
CA ILE A 376 37.41 -39.56 19.17
C ILE A 376 37.93 -40.78 18.41
N SER A 377 39.25 -40.90 18.41
CA SER A 377 40.03 -41.99 17.89
C SER A 377 39.87 -43.25 18.74
N SER A 378 39.89 -44.39 18.05
CA SER A 378 40.71 -45.55 18.42
C SER A 378 41.62 -45.86 17.24
#